data_AF-A0A2J8RHK8-F1
#
_entry.id   AF-A0A2J8RHK8-F1
#
_cell.length_a   1.000
_cell.length_b   1.000
_cell.length_c   1.000
_cell.angle_alpha   90.00
_cell.angle_beta   90.00
_cell.angle_gamma   90.00
#
_symmetry.space_group_name_H-M   'P 1'
#
loop_
_entity.id
_entity.type
_entity.pdbx_description
1 polymer ?
#
loop_
_entity_poly.entity_id
_entity_poly.type
_entity_poly.pdbx_seq_one_letter_code
_entity_poly.pdbx_strand_id
1 'polypeptide(L)'
;MGLLSDPVRRRALARLVLRLNAPLCVLSYVAGIAWFLALVFPPLTQRTYMSENAMGSTMVEEQFAGGDRARAFARDFAAHRKKSGALPVAWLERTMRSVGLEVYTQSFSRKLPFPDETHERYVLGEWGVPGPRKHLEGGMVSGTNVYGILRAPRAASTESLVLTVPCGSDSTNSQAVGLLLALAAHFRGQIYWAKDIIFLVTEHDLLGTEAWLEAYHDVNVTGMQSSPLQGRAGAIQAAVALELSSDVVTSLDVAVEGLNGQLPNLDLLNLFQTFCQKGGLLCTLQGKLQPQDWTSLDGPLQGLQTLLLMVLRQASGRPHGSHGLFLRYRVEALTLRGINSFRQYKYDLVAVGKVVSTQAPDRGWMALKLVALIYLALQLGCIALTNFSLGFLLATSMVPAAALAKPHGPRTLYAALLVLTSPAAMLLGSLFLWRELQEAPLSLAEGWQLFLAALAQGVLEHHTYGALLFPLLSLGLYPCWLLFWNVLFWK
;
A
#
# COMPACT_ATOMS: atom_id res chain seq x y z
N MET A 1 5.77 22.85 -40.27
CA MET A 1 6.73 22.10 -41.10
C MET A 1 8.11 22.77 -41.21
N GLY A 2 8.27 23.91 -41.88
CA GLY A 2 9.58 24.45 -42.31
C GLY A 2 10.64 24.84 -41.25
N LEU A 3 10.41 24.57 -39.95
CA LEU A 3 11.34 24.87 -38.86
C LEU A 3 12.34 23.73 -38.59
N LEU A 4 12.06 22.51 -39.07
CA LEU A 4 12.92 21.33 -38.92
C LEU A 4 13.80 21.03 -40.16
N SER A 5 13.41 21.55 -41.32
CA SER A 5 14.07 21.31 -42.62
C SER A 5 15.29 22.19 -42.88
N ASP A 6 15.40 23.34 -42.22
CA ASP A 6 16.48 24.31 -42.44
C ASP A 6 17.72 23.98 -41.57
N PRO A 7 18.84 23.53 -42.15
CA PRO A 7 19.98 23.04 -41.39
C PRO A 7 20.71 24.13 -40.61
N VAL A 8 20.63 25.41 -41.04
CA VAL A 8 21.26 26.52 -40.33
C VAL A 8 20.45 26.85 -39.07
N ARG A 9 19.12 26.95 -39.20
CA ARG A 9 18.21 27.12 -38.06
C ARG A 9 18.31 25.94 -37.09
N ARG A 10 18.36 24.70 -37.58
CA ARG A 10 18.54 23.51 -36.76
C ARG A 10 19.84 23.56 -35.94
N ARG A 11 20.97 23.99 -36.53
CA ARG A 11 22.24 24.20 -35.79
C ARG A 11 22.19 25.37 -34.81
N ALA A 12 21.43 26.44 -35.09
CA ALA A 12 21.24 27.55 -34.16
C ALA A 12 20.39 27.11 -32.95
N LEU A 13 19.25 26.47 -33.20
CA LEU A 13 18.30 25.99 -32.20
C LEU A 13 18.93 24.87 -31.34
N ALA A 14 19.67 23.93 -31.93
CA ALA A 14 20.42 22.94 -31.17
C ALA A 14 21.50 23.58 -30.27
N ARG A 15 22.23 24.60 -30.72
CA ARG A 15 23.19 25.35 -29.89
C ARG A 15 22.51 26.16 -28.79
N LEU A 16 21.31 26.70 -29.04
CA LEU A 16 20.49 27.38 -28.04
C LEU A 16 20.01 26.40 -26.95
N VAL A 17 19.44 25.26 -27.35
CA VAL A 17 19.02 24.19 -26.43
C VAL A 17 20.20 23.64 -25.63
N LEU A 18 21.36 23.39 -26.26
CA LEU A 18 22.55 22.92 -25.54
C LEU A 18 23.10 23.96 -24.53
N ARG A 19 22.99 25.26 -24.82
CA ARG A 19 23.32 26.34 -23.86
C ARG A 19 22.31 26.44 -22.73
N LEU A 20 21.02 26.29 -23.04
CA LEU A 20 19.93 26.37 -22.07
C LEU A 20 19.62 25.03 -21.37
N ASN A 21 20.30 23.94 -21.70
CA ASN A 21 20.01 22.59 -21.19
C ASN A 21 20.03 22.55 -19.66
N ALA A 22 21.07 23.08 -19.03
CA ALA A 22 21.20 23.11 -17.57
C ALA A 22 20.06 23.91 -16.88
N PRO A 23 19.78 25.19 -17.23
CA PRO A 23 18.66 25.91 -16.64
C PRO A 23 17.29 25.31 -17.00
N LEU A 24 17.11 24.74 -18.20
CA LEU A 24 15.86 24.06 -18.57
C LEU A 24 15.61 22.81 -17.72
N CYS A 25 16.60 21.93 -17.54
CA CYS A 25 16.48 20.76 -16.69
C CYS A 25 16.24 21.10 -15.21
N VAL A 26 16.91 22.14 -14.69
CA VAL A 26 16.68 22.62 -13.32
C VAL A 26 15.27 23.22 -13.20
N LEU A 27 14.82 24.01 -14.17
CA LEU A 27 13.49 24.60 -14.18
C LEU A 27 12.40 23.54 -14.31
N SER A 28 12.55 22.52 -15.17
CA SER A 28 11.59 21.42 -15.27
C SER A 28 11.54 20.56 -14.01
N TYR A 29 12.68 20.36 -13.34
CA TYR A 29 12.75 19.63 -12.07
C TYR A 29 12.08 20.40 -10.93
N VAL A 30 12.38 21.69 -10.78
CA VAL A 30 11.73 22.58 -9.81
C VAL A 30 10.24 22.73 -10.10
N ALA A 31 9.84 22.83 -11.38
CA ALA A 31 8.44 22.84 -11.78
C ALA A 31 7.73 21.52 -11.47
N GLY A 32 8.40 20.36 -11.61
CA GLY A 32 7.86 19.06 -11.22
C GLY A 32 7.59 18.96 -9.72
N ILE A 33 8.54 19.40 -8.88
CA ILE A 33 8.35 19.47 -7.42
C ILE A 33 7.24 20.47 -7.07
N ALA A 34 7.25 21.68 -7.67
CA ALA A 34 6.23 22.68 -7.41
C ALA A 34 4.83 22.20 -7.82
N TRP A 35 4.70 21.47 -8.93
CA TRP A 35 3.44 20.89 -9.37
C TRP A 35 2.96 19.78 -8.43
N PHE A 36 3.86 18.90 -7.98
CA PHE A 36 3.55 17.86 -6.99
C PHE A 36 3.07 18.46 -5.66
N LEU A 37 3.72 19.53 -5.18
CA LEU A 37 3.26 20.28 -4.00
C LEU A 37 1.91 20.97 -4.25
N ALA A 38 1.67 21.46 -5.46
CA ALA A 38 0.41 22.11 -5.85
C ALA A 38 -0.78 21.14 -5.93
N LEU A 39 -0.57 19.81 -6.03
CA LEU A 39 -1.64 18.81 -5.95
C LEU A 39 -2.39 18.83 -4.61
N VAL A 40 -1.81 19.41 -3.56
CA VAL A 40 -2.45 19.61 -2.25
C VAL A 40 -3.49 20.74 -2.28
N PHE A 41 -3.45 21.62 -3.28
CA PHE A 41 -4.25 22.85 -3.30
C PHE A 41 -5.69 22.58 -3.81
N PRO A 42 -6.75 22.78 -2.99
CA PRO A 42 -8.12 22.38 -3.36
C PRO A 42 -8.67 22.93 -4.68
N PRO A 43 -8.31 24.14 -5.16
CA PRO A 43 -8.71 24.62 -6.49
C PRO A 43 -8.11 23.85 -7.68
N LEU A 44 -7.03 23.09 -7.48
CA LEU A 44 -6.38 22.29 -8.52
C LEU A 44 -6.85 20.83 -8.52
N THR A 45 -7.30 20.31 -7.37
CA THR A 45 -8.06 19.06 -7.30
C THR A 45 -9.47 19.29 -7.83
N GLN A 46 -9.83 18.66 -8.96
CA GLN A 46 -11.21 18.71 -9.44
C GLN A 46 -12.17 18.09 -8.42
N ARG A 47 -13.38 18.64 -8.29
CA ARG A 47 -14.46 18.00 -7.53
C ARG A 47 -14.74 16.65 -8.17
N THR A 48 -14.64 15.58 -7.39
CA THR A 48 -14.68 14.21 -7.91
C THR A 48 -16.06 13.87 -8.45
N TYR A 49 -16.09 13.47 -9.72
CA TYR A 49 -17.23 12.78 -10.29
C TYR A 49 -17.30 11.37 -9.67
N MET A 50 -18.51 10.90 -9.39
CA MET A 50 -18.76 9.48 -9.09
C MET A 50 -19.44 8.87 -10.31
N SER A 51 -18.93 7.75 -10.82
CA SER A 51 -19.64 6.99 -11.85
C SER A 51 -20.88 6.31 -11.30
N GLU A 52 -21.91 6.19 -12.13
CA GLU A 52 -23.18 5.50 -11.82
C GLU A 52 -22.95 4.02 -11.42
N ASN A 53 -21.87 3.41 -11.90
CA ASN A 53 -21.49 2.03 -11.59
C ASN A 53 -20.88 1.84 -10.19
N ALA A 54 -20.38 2.91 -9.56
CA ALA A 54 -19.60 2.82 -8.32
C ALA A 54 -20.48 2.68 -7.07
N MET A 55 -21.19 1.55 -6.94
CA MET A 55 -22.06 1.17 -5.81
C MET A 55 -23.16 2.18 -5.40
N GLY A 56 -23.35 3.27 -6.15
CA GLY A 56 -24.15 4.44 -5.78
C GLY A 56 -25.67 4.24 -5.88
N SER A 57 -26.25 3.33 -5.09
CA SER A 57 -27.71 3.26 -4.97
C SER A 57 -28.24 4.47 -4.22
N THR A 58 -29.05 5.28 -4.90
CA THR A 58 -29.75 6.45 -4.34
C THR A 58 -30.94 6.11 -3.46
N MET A 59 -31.21 4.80 -3.23
CA MET A 59 -32.38 4.32 -2.51
C MET A 59 -32.08 3.01 -1.76
N VAL A 60 -31.52 3.14 -0.56
CA VAL A 60 -31.26 2.03 0.38
C VAL A 60 -31.66 2.46 1.79
N GLU A 61 -32.07 1.50 2.61
CA GLU A 61 -32.34 1.70 4.04
C GLU A 61 -31.02 1.94 4.80
N GLU A 62 -30.74 3.19 5.19
CA GLU A 62 -29.46 3.59 5.81
C GLU A 62 -29.27 3.08 7.27
N GLN A 63 -30.26 2.38 7.84
CA GLN A 63 -30.32 2.06 9.28
C GLN A 63 -29.99 0.60 9.64
N PHE A 64 -28.71 0.31 9.85
CA PHE A 64 -28.28 -0.99 10.40
C PHE A 64 -28.46 -1.07 11.94
N ALA A 65 -29.61 -1.57 12.39
CA ALA A 65 -29.91 -1.78 13.81
C ALA A 65 -29.20 -3.01 14.45
N GLY A 66 -28.22 -3.64 13.77
CA GLY A 66 -27.64 -4.92 14.17
C GLY A 66 -26.48 -4.87 15.19
N GLY A 67 -26.16 -3.71 15.75
CA GLY A 67 -24.93 -3.47 16.53
C GLY A 67 -24.70 -4.41 17.73
N ASP A 68 -25.72 -4.63 18.56
CA ASP A 68 -25.57 -5.50 19.74
C ASP A 68 -25.51 -7.00 19.37
N ARG A 69 -26.13 -7.38 18.25
CA ARG A 69 -25.98 -8.74 17.68
C ARG A 69 -24.55 -8.96 17.15
N ALA A 70 -23.93 -7.94 16.57
CA ALA A 70 -22.51 -7.99 16.19
C ALA A 70 -21.60 -8.20 17.40
N ARG A 71 -21.83 -7.45 18.49
CA ARG A 71 -21.09 -7.58 19.75
C ARG A 71 -21.28 -8.96 20.41
N ALA A 72 -22.49 -9.53 20.34
CA ALA A 72 -22.75 -10.90 20.81
C ALA A 72 -21.93 -11.93 20.02
N PHE A 73 -22.03 -11.93 18.69
CA PHE A 73 -21.25 -12.82 17.83
C PHE A 73 -19.73 -12.65 17.99
N ALA A 74 -19.24 -11.42 18.21
CA ALA A 74 -17.83 -11.15 18.46
C ALA A 74 -17.33 -11.78 19.77
N ARG A 75 -18.14 -11.71 20.84
CA ARG A 75 -17.83 -12.34 22.14
C ARG A 75 -17.84 -13.87 22.03
N ASP A 76 -18.82 -14.44 21.34
CA ASP A 76 -18.89 -15.88 21.11
C ASP A 76 -17.71 -16.39 20.26
N PHE A 77 -17.35 -15.69 19.18
CA PHE A 77 -16.18 -16.01 18.36
C PHE A 77 -14.89 -15.94 19.19
N ALA A 78 -14.70 -14.87 19.97
CA ALA A 78 -13.55 -14.72 20.86
C ALA A 78 -13.47 -15.84 21.92
N ALA A 79 -14.60 -16.27 22.48
CA ALA A 79 -14.67 -17.38 23.43
C ALA A 79 -14.32 -18.73 22.80
N HIS A 80 -14.74 -18.99 21.56
CA HIS A 80 -14.38 -20.22 20.84
C HIS A 80 -12.92 -20.19 20.35
N ARG A 81 -12.44 -19.06 19.82
CA ARG A 81 -11.04 -18.88 19.39
C ARG A 81 -10.07 -19.06 20.57
N LYS A 82 -10.42 -18.59 21.78
CA LYS A 82 -9.64 -18.85 23.02
C LYS A 82 -9.61 -20.33 23.43
N LYS A 83 -10.64 -21.13 23.13
CA LYS A 83 -10.67 -22.57 23.40
C LYS A 83 -9.88 -23.38 22.36
N SER A 84 -9.97 -23.01 21.09
CA SER A 84 -9.33 -23.75 19.99
C SER A 84 -7.87 -23.36 19.73
N GLY A 85 -7.46 -22.12 20.07
CA GLY A 85 -6.09 -21.64 19.83
C GLY A 85 -5.71 -21.49 18.35
N ALA A 86 -6.71 -21.49 17.46
CA ALA A 86 -6.71 -21.39 16.00
C ALA A 86 -8.09 -20.87 15.55
N LEU A 87 -8.36 -20.76 14.24
CA LEU A 87 -9.69 -20.34 13.74
C LEU A 87 -10.78 -21.37 14.15
N PRO A 88 -11.90 -20.95 14.79
CA PRO A 88 -12.95 -21.87 15.24
C PRO A 88 -13.90 -22.26 14.07
N VAL A 89 -13.37 -22.95 13.06
CA VAL A 89 -14.06 -23.34 11.81
C VAL A 89 -15.45 -23.97 12.07
N ALA A 90 -15.54 -24.97 12.93
CA ALA A 90 -16.79 -25.66 13.22
C ALA A 90 -17.85 -24.81 13.96
N TRP A 91 -17.46 -23.66 14.55
CA TRP A 91 -18.40 -22.66 15.05
C TRP A 91 -18.84 -21.72 13.93
N LEU A 92 -17.90 -21.23 13.10
CA LEU A 92 -18.19 -20.40 11.94
C LEU A 92 -19.17 -21.08 10.98
N GLU A 93 -18.92 -22.34 10.61
CA GLU A 93 -19.83 -23.12 9.74
C GLU A 93 -21.27 -23.15 10.27
N ARG A 94 -21.46 -23.43 11.56
CA ARG A 94 -22.78 -23.55 12.19
C ARG A 94 -23.48 -22.20 12.26
N THR A 95 -22.76 -21.14 12.62
CA THR A 95 -23.31 -19.78 12.75
C THR A 95 -23.63 -19.17 11.39
N MET A 96 -22.79 -19.38 10.37
CA MET A 96 -23.06 -18.92 9.00
C MET A 96 -24.23 -19.70 8.36
N ARG A 97 -24.36 -21.02 8.64
CA ARG A 97 -25.52 -21.82 8.19
C ARG A 97 -26.80 -21.41 8.93
N SER A 98 -26.77 -21.09 10.22
CA SER A 98 -27.95 -20.61 10.96
C SER A 98 -28.38 -19.19 10.59
N VAL A 99 -27.46 -18.40 10.03
CA VAL A 99 -27.75 -17.12 9.34
C VAL A 99 -28.36 -17.33 7.94
N GLY A 100 -28.26 -18.54 7.37
CA GLY A 100 -28.88 -18.89 6.08
C GLY A 100 -27.99 -18.67 4.86
N LEU A 101 -26.66 -18.80 5.02
CA LEU A 101 -25.67 -18.77 3.94
C LEU A 101 -25.37 -20.17 3.38
N GLU A 102 -24.93 -20.26 2.13
CA GLU A 102 -24.27 -21.46 1.58
C GLU A 102 -22.81 -21.50 2.08
N VAL A 103 -22.50 -22.35 3.06
CA VAL A 103 -21.19 -22.32 3.75
C VAL A 103 -20.27 -23.46 3.36
N TYR A 104 -19.07 -23.06 2.94
CA TYR A 104 -17.98 -23.91 2.46
C TYR A 104 -16.69 -23.61 3.23
N THR A 105 -15.75 -24.55 3.18
CA THR A 105 -14.42 -24.43 3.77
C THR A 105 -13.35 -24.78 2.74
N GLN A 106 -12.16 -24.19 2.91
CA GLN A 106 -11.02 -24.39 2.03
C GLN A 106 -9.77 -24.54 2.89
N SER A 107 -9.12 -25.70 2.83
CA SER A 107 -7.82 -25.90 3.44
C SER A 107 -6.70 -25.45 2.51
N PHE A 108 -5.63 -24.91 3.07
CA PHE A 108 -4.44 -24.54 2.32
C PHE A 108 -3.17 -24.84 3.12
N SER A 109 -2.06 -25.04 2.42
CA SER A 109 -0.74 -25.16 3.01
C SER A 109 0.35 -24.58 2.13
N ARG A 110 1.39 -24.06 2.78
CA ARG A 110 2.58 -23.52 2.15
C ARG A 110 3.82 -23.84 2.98
N LYS A 111 4.94 -24.16 2.31
CA LYS A 111 6.25 -24.12 2.94
C LYS A 111 6.84 -22.71 2.79
N LEU A 112 7.23 -22.08 3.89
CA LEU A 112 7.95 -20.80 3.87
C LEU A 112 9.44 -21.02 3.52
N PRO A 113 10.11 -20.05 2.87
CA PRO A 113 11.51 -20.19 2.49
C PRO A 113 12.47 -20.14 3.69
N PHE A 114 12.07 -19.48 4.79
CA PHE A 114 12.88 -19.33 6.00
C PHE A 114 12.15 -19.98 7.20
N PRO A 115 12.78 -20.93 7.93
CA PRO A 115 12.12 -21.59 9.06
C PRO A 115 11.91 -20.65 10.26
N ASP A 116 12.86 -19.75 10.50
CA ASP A 116 12.88 -18.84 11.65
C ASP A 116 11.83 -17.71 11.56
N GLU A 117 11.18 -17.49 10.41
CA GLU A 117 10.14 -16.46 10.28
C GLU A 117 8.89 -16.76 11.12
N THR A 118 8.63 -18.04 11.44
CA THR A 118 7.63 -18.44 12.46
C THR A 118 7.97 -17.95 13.88
N HIS A 119 9.21 -17.51 14.09
CA HIS A 119 9.75 -17.07 15.37
C HIS A 119 10.11 -15.56 15.39
N GLU A 120 9.99 -14.85 14.27
CA GLU A 120 10.15 -13.38 14.18
C GLU A 120 8.86 -12.67 13.78
N ARG A 121 8.23 -13.02 12.64
CA ARG A 121 7.01 -12.34 12.15
C ARG A 121 5.75 -12.61 13.00
N TYR A 122 5.83 -13.61 13.87
CA TYR A 122 4.77 -14.04 14.81
C TYR A 122 5.17 -13.84 16.28
N VAL A 123 6.28 -13.13 16.53
CA VAL A 123 6.78 -12.80 17.88
C VAL A 123 7.02 -11.30 17.99
N LEU A 124 7.44 -10.63 16.93
CA LEU A 124 7.40 -9.17 16.81
C LEU A 124 6.24 -8.78 15.89
N GLY A 125 5.11 -8.35 16.48
CA GLY A 125 4.13 -7.53 15.76
C GLY A 125 4.73 -6.16 15.35
N GLU A 126 3.94 -5.27 14.76
CA GLU A 126 4.38 -3.95 14.23
C GLU A 126 5.19 -3.05 15.21
N TRP A 127 5.17 -3.38 16.50
CA TRP A 127 5.79 -2.65 17.60
C TRP A 127 6.67 -3.53 18.52
N GLY A 128 7.06 -4.74 18.08
CA GLY A 128 8.17 -5.49 18.69
C GLY A 128 7.93 -6.17 20.05
N VAL A 129 6.68 -6.39 20.46
CA VAL A 129 6.33 -7.00 21.76
C VAL A 129 6.20 -8.54 21.66
N PRO A 130 6.99 -9.35 22.41
CA PRO A 130 7.03 -10.81 22.28
C PRO A 130 5.70 -11.56 22.48
N GLY A 131 5.26 -12.28 21.44
CA GLY A 131 4.16 -13.25 21.48
C GLY A 131 4.53 -14.63 22.08
N PRO A 132 3.53 -15.45 22.48
CA PRO A 132 3.75 -16.77 23.07
C PRO A 132 4.19 -17.82 22.03
N ARG A 133 5.32 -18.48 22.27
CA ARG A 133 5.92 -19.50 21.39
C ARG A 133 4.97 -20.68 21.10
N LYS A 134 4.82 -21.02 19.82
CA LYS A 134 4.46 -22.36 19.34
C LYS A 134 5.57 -22.87 18.42
N HIS A 135 6.06 -24.09 18.64
CA HIS A 135 6.87 -24.77 17.63
C HIS A 135 5.98 -25.19 16.46
N LEU A 136 6.34 -24.81 15.23
CA LEU A 136 5.84 -25.42 13.99
C LEU A 136 6.96 -26.29 13.40
N GLU A 137 6.66 -27.54 13.07
CA GLU A 137 7.63 -28.43 12.44
C GLU A 137 7.81 -28.07 10.95
N GLY A 138 9.07 -28.08 10.48
CA GLY A 138 9.41 -28.04 9.06
C GLY A 138 9.17 -26.73 8.29
N GLY A 139 8.74 -25.65 8.95
CA GLY A 139 8.47 -24.35 8.29
C GLY A 139 7.24 -24.36 7.38
N MET A 140 6.30 -25.28 7.62
CA MET A 140 5.08 -25.44 6.85
C MET A 140 3.89 -24.80 7.57
N VAL A 141 3.31 -23.75 6.99
CA VAL A 141 2.12 -23.07 7.50
C VAL A 141 0.90 -23.64 6.77
N SER A 142 -0.04 -24.19 7.54
CA SER A 142 -1.36 -24.61 7.08
C SER A 142 -2.46 -23.78 7.75
N GLY A 143 -3.57 -23.58 7.05
CA GLY A 143 -4.77 -22.94 7.60
C GLY A 143 -6.04 -23.38 6.90
N THR A 144 -7.18 -22.98 7.45
CA THR A 144 -8.50 -23.23 6.84
C THR A 144 -9.32 -21.95 6.74
N ASN A 145 -9.60 -21.52 5.52
CA ASN A 145 -10.53 -20.43 5.24
C ASN A 145 -11.97 -20.93 5.35
N VAL A 146 -12.88 -20.06 5.81
CA VAL A 146 -14.33 -20.31 5.82
C VAL A 146 -15.02 -19.23 4.99
N TYR A 147 -15.92 -19.62 4.10
CA TYR A 147 -16.70 -18.64 3.32
C TYR A 147 -18.17 -19.05 3.19
N GLY A 148 -19.06 -18.06 3.29
CA GLY A 148 -20.50 -18.22 3.12
C GLY A 148 -21.00 -17.36 1.97
N ILE A 149 -21.72 -17.95 1.01
CA ILE A 149 -22.32 -17.23 -0.12
C ILE A 149 -23.79 -16.92 0.18
N LEU A 150 -24.20 -15.68 -0.03
CA LEU A 150 -25.58 -15.23 -0.11
C LEU A 150 -25.93 -14.98 -1.59
N ARG A 151 -26.88 -15.75 -2.14
CA ARG A 151 -27.32 -15.60 -3.54
C ARG A 151 -28.22 -14.38 -3.72
N ALA A 152 -28.08 -13.69 -4.85
CA ALA A 152 -28.94 -12.58 -5.24
C ALA A 152 -30.38 -13.05 -5.52
N PRO A 153 -31.42 -12.57 -4.79
CA PRO A 153 -32.81 -12.94 -5.07
C PRO A 153 -33.37 -12.35 -6.37
N ARG A 154 -32.66 -11.42 -7.02
CA ARG A 154 -33.12 -10.70 -8.23
C ARG A 154 -32.26 -10.92 -9.49
N ALA A 155 -31.18 -11.70 -9.42
CA ALA A 155 -30.21 -11.80 -10.52
C ALA A 155 -29.65 -13.23 -10.68
N ALA A 156 -29.11 -13.53 -11.86
CA ALA A 156 -28.60 -14.87 -12.21
C ALA A 156 -27.21 -15.20 -11.63
N SER A 157 -26.85 -14.65 -10.46
CA SER A 157 -25.58 -14.86 -9.75
C SER A 157 -24.30 -14.65 -10.59
N THR A 158 -24.37 -13.86 -11.67
CA THR A 158 -23.26 -13.61 -12.61
C THR A 158 -22.17 -12.69 -12.05
N GLU A 159 -22.48 -11.94 -11.00
CA GLU A 159 -21.59 -10.98 -10.35
C GLU A 159 -21.67 -11.13 -8.82
N SER A 160 -20.56 -10.87 -8.14
CA SER A 160 -20.48 -10.95 -6.68
C SER A 160 -19.70 -9.79 -6.04
N LEU A 161 -20.01 -9.51 -4.78
CA LEU A 161 -19.25 -8.65 -3.87
C LEU A 161 -18.63 -9.50 -2.77
N VAL A 162 -17.42 -9.16 -2.31
CA VAL A 162 -16.76 -9.84 -1.19
C VAL A 162 -16.73 -8.95 0.05
N LEU A 163 -17.14 -9.47 1.20
CA LEU A 163 -16.87 -8.90 2.52
C LEU A 163 -15.92 -9.85 3.24
N THR A 164 -14.66 -9.47 3.43
CA THR A 164 -13.62 -10.32 4.04
C THR A 164 -13.21 -9.83 5.43
N VAL A 165 -12.93 -10.78 6.33
CA VAL A 165 -12.34 -10.51 7.65
C VAL A 165 -11.07 -11.35 7.81
N PRO A 166 -9.88 -10.75 7.76
CA PRO A 166 -8.65 -11.46 8.03
C PRO A 166 -8.52 -11.80 9.53
N CYS A 167 -8.18 -13.05 9.83
CA CYS A 167 -7.81 -13.50 11.18
C CYS A 167 -6.34 -13.93 11.21
N GLY A 168 -5.43 -12.96 11.34
CA GLY A 168 -4.05 -13.22 11.76
C GLY A 168 -4.00 -13.78 13.18
N SER A 169 -2.91 -14.47 13.55
CA SER A 169 -2.73 -15.08 14.89
C SER A 169 -2.83 -14.06 16.03
N ASP A 170 -2.21 -12.90 15.83
CA ASP A 170 -1.89 -11.94 16.87
C ASP A 170 -3.01 -10.88 17.02
N SER A 171 -3.73 -10.59 15.94
CA SER A 171 -4.89 -9.70 15.92
C SER A 171 -6.19 -10.48 16.12
N THR A 172 -6.86 -10.24 17.24
CA THR A 172 -8.21 -10.77 17.48
C THR A 172 -9.26 -9.87 16.85
N ASN A 173 -9.38 -9.91 15.51
CA ASN A 173 -10.41 -9.25 14.68
C ASN A 173 -11.85 -9.79 14.93
N SER A 174 -12.14 -10.23 16.16
CA SER A 174 -13.41 -10.79 16.60
C SER A 174 -14.59 -9.84 16.37
N GLN A 175 -14.37 -8.53 16.54
CA GLN A 175 -15.40 -7.52 16.30
C GLN A 175 -15.75 -7.40 14.80
N ALA A 176 -14.77 -7.57 13.91
CA ALA A 176 -15.01 -7.61 12.47
C ALA A 176 -15.76 -8.89 12.06
N VAL A 177 -15.42 -10.06 12.64
CA VAL A 177 -16.19 -11.31 12.44
C VAL A 177 -17.63 -11.16 12.95
N GLY A 178 -17.82 -10.55 14.13
CA GLY A 178 -19.14 -10.28 14.70
C GLY A 178 -19.98 -9.35 13.81
N LEU A 179 -19.38 -8.27 13.30
CA LEU A 179 -20.03 -7.36 12.36
C LEU A 179 -20.37 -8.05 11.03
N LEU A 180 -19.45 -8.84 10.46
CA LEU A 180 -19.69 -9.62 9.25
C LEU A 180 -20.88 -10.58 9.42
N LEU A 181 -20.99 -11.28 10.55
CA LEU A 181 -22.11 -12.20 10.82
C LEU A 181 -23.44 -11.47 11.05
N ALA A 182 -23.41 -10.28 11.66
CA ALA A 182 -24.60 -9.46 11.85
C ALA A 182 -25.07 -8.78 10.54
N LEU A 183 -24.13 -8.34 9.70
CA LEU A 183 -24.41 -7.84 8.35
C LEU A 183 -25.00 -8.95 7.47
N ALA A 184 -24.42 -10.16 7.48
CA ALA A 184 -24.99 -11.31 6.77
C ALA A 184 -26.43 -11.61 7.21
N ALA A 185 -26.72 -11.56 8.51
CA ALA A 185 -28.07 -11.76 9.04
C ALA A 185 -29.06 -10.65 8.65
N HIS A 186 -28.60 -9.41 8.50
CA HIS A 186 -29.43 -8.31 7.97
C HIS A 186 -29.63 -8.46 6.46
N PHE A 187 -28.55 -8.67 5.70
CA PHE A 187 -28.58 -8.79 4.24
C PHE A 187 -29.44 -9.96 3.76
N ARG A 188 -29.49 -11.08 4.52
CA ARG A 188 -30.35 -12.23 4.21
C ARG A 188 -31.86 -11.89 4.23
N GLY A 189 -32.27 -10.87 4.99
CA GLY A 189 -33.65 -10.38 5.02
C GLY A 189 -34.00 -9.40 3.90
N GLN A 190 -32.99 -8.82 3.23
CA GLN A 190 -33.18 -7.75 2.24
C GLN A 190 -33.36 -8.32 0.83
N ILE A 191 -34.43 -7.89 0.15
CA ILE A 191 -34.86 -8.45 -1.15
C ILE A 191 -34.36 -7.67 -2.38
N TYR A 192 -33.50 -6.67 -2.19
CA TYR A 192 -33.04 -5.77 -3.26
C TYR A 192 -31.69 -6.15 -3.88
N TRP A 193 -30.98 -7.16 -3.35
CA TRP A 193 -29.66 -7.54 -3.86
C TRP A 193 -29.70 -8.08 -5.31
N ALA A 194 -28.89 -7.46 -6.17
CA ALA A 194 -28.70 -7.84 -7.57
C ALA A 194 -27.33 -8.50 -7.84
N LYS A 195 -26.53 -8.71 -6.80
CA LYS A 195 -25.19 -9.34 -6.82
C LYS A 195 -25.11 -10.35 -5.67
N ASP A 196 -24.44 -11.47 -5.90
CA ASP A 196 -24.13 -12.42 -4.82
C ASP A 196 -23.20 -11.75 -3.79
N ILE A 197 -23.31 -12.11 -2.52
CA ILE A 197 -22.44 -11.57 -1.47
C ILE A 197 -21.67 -12.72 -0.81
N ILE A 198 -20.35 -12.70 -0.96
CA ILE A 198 -19.43 -13.66 -0.36
C ILE A 198 -18.94 -13.09 0.97
N PHE A 199 -19.26 -13.76 2.07
CA PHE A 199 -18.72 -13.47 3.39
C PHE A 199 -17.53 -14.39 3.64
N LEU A 200 -16.32 -13.84 3.67
CA LEU A 200 -15.07 -14.58 3.77
C LEU A 200 -14.39 -14.33 5.13
N VAL A 201 -13.91 -15.39 5.78
CA VAL A 201 -13.08 -15.31 6.99
C VAL A 201 -11.81 -16.13 6.73
N THR A 202 -10.67 -15.45 6.65
CA THR A 202 -9.38 -16.09 6.31
C THR A 202 -8.52 -16.35 7.54
N GLU A 203 -7.83 -17.49 7.55
CA GLU A 203 -6.81 -17.79 8.56
C GLU A 203 -5.44 -17.30 8.05
N HIS A 204 -4.58 -16.81 8.96
CA HIS A 204 -3.28 -16.21 8.60
C HIS A 204 -3.35 -15.00 7.66
N ASP A 205 -4.46 -14.22 7.73
CA ASP A 205 -4.64 -12.92 7.09
C ASP A 205 -4.34 -12.94 5.56
N LEU A 206 -3.20 -12.39 5.13
CA LEU A 206 -2.81 -12.29 3.73
C LEU A 206 -2.60 -13.67 3.08
N LEU A 207 -2.09 -14.65 3.84
CA LEU A 207 -1.80 -15.99 3.30
C LEU A 207 -3.08 -16.76 2.97
N GLY A 208 -4.07 -16.74 3.87
CA GLY A 208 -5.38 -17.33 3.60
C GLY A 208 -6.13 -16.60 2.48
N THR A 209 -5.99 -15.26 2.42
CA THR A 209 -6.61 -14.45 1.36
C THR A 209 -6.04 -14.77 -0.02
N GLU A 210 -4.72 -14.85 -0.19
CA GLU A 210 -4.12 -15.23 -1.48
C GLU A 210 -4.46 -16.69 -1.85
N ALA A 211 -4.44 -17.61 -0.89
CA ALA A 211 -4.82 -19.02 -1.13
C ALA A 211 -6.29 -19.18 -1.57
N TRP A 212 -7.18 -18.31 -1.10
CA TRP A 212 -8.58 -18.26 -1.55
C TRP A 212 -8.70 -17.64 -2.94
N LEU A 213 -8.02 -16.51 -3.21
CA LEU A 213 -8.05 -15.84 -4.51
C LEU A 213 -7.45 -16.71 -5.63
N GLU A 214 -6.32 -17.38 -5.40
CA GLU A 214 -5.70 -18.31 -6.35
C GLU A 214 -6.69 -19.43 -6.75
N ALA A 215 -7.40 -20.01 -5.78
CA ALA A 215 -8.43 -21.01 -6.05
C ALA A 215 -9.74 -20.43 -6.62
N TYR A 216 -10.04 -19.15 -6.39
CA TYR A 216 -11.22 -18.49 -6.97
C TYR A 216 -11.02 -18.12 -8.44
N HIS A 217 -9.77 -17.92 -8.87
CA HIS A 217 -9.41 -17.59 -10.26
C HIS A 217 -8.83 -18.79 -11.04
N ASP A 218 -8.70 -19.97 -10.43
CA ASP A 218 -8.08 -21.18 -10.98
C ASP A 218 -6.61 -20.96 -11.44
N VAL A 219 -5.85 -20.15 -10.71
CA VAL A 219 -4.44 -19.81 -11.00
C VAL A 219 -3.54 -20.15 -9.81
N ASN A 220 -2.38 -20.76 -10.07
CA ASN A 220 -1.34 -20.95 -9.06
C ASN A 220 -0.07 -20.19 -9.48
N VAL A 221 0.17 -19.02 -8.88
CA VAL A 221 1.32 -18.15 -9.12
C VAL A 221 2.31 -18.20 -7.95
N THR A 222 1.82 -18.41 -6.72
CA THR A 222 2.62 -18.37 -5.50
C THR A 222 3.17 -19.74 -5.07
N GLY A 223 2.76 -20.82 -5.73
CA GLY A 223 3.12 -22.19 -5.34
C GLY A 223 2.33 -22.70 -4.13
N MET A 224 1.17 -22.11 -3.85
CA MET A 224 0.26 -22.54 -2.78
C MET A 224 -0.30 -23.94 -3.09
N GLN A 225 -0.51 -24.76 -2.05
CA GLN A 225 -1.33 -25.96 -2.17
C GLN A 225 -2.67 -25.71 -1.46
N SER A 226 -3.68 -25.35 -2.23
CA SER A 226 -5.05 -25.10 -1.77
C SER A 226 -6.02 -26.19 -2.25
N SER A 227 -7.05 -26.48 -1.45
CA SER A 227 -8.14 -27.36 -1.85
C SER A 227 -9.04 -26.68 -2.89
N PRO A 228 -9.62 -27.42 -3.87
CA PRO A 228 -10.57 -26.87 -4.83
C PRO A 228 -11.82 -26.31 -4.12
N LEU A 229 -12.35 -25.20 -4.63
CA LEU A 229 -13.53 -24.55 -4.06
C LEU A 229 -14.79 -25.37 -4.35
N GLN A 230 -15.51 -25.76 -3.29
CA GLN A 230 -16.77 -26.52 -3.39
C GLN A 230 -17.96 -25.67 -3.83
N GLY A 231 -17.88 -24.36 -3.64
CA GLY A 231 -18.87 -23.38 -4.08
C GLY A 231 -18.21 -22.13 -4.64
N ARG A 232 -18.82 -21.56 -5.68
CA ARG A 232 -18.36 -20.34 -6.38
C ARG A 232 -19.56 -19.40 -6.57
N ALA A 233 -19.28 -18.12 -6.75
CA ALA A 233 -20.26 -17.13 -7.21
C ALA A 233 -19.83 -16.59 -8.59
N GLY A 234 -20.40 -15.47 -9.01
CA GLY A 234 -20.05 -14.79 -10.24
C GLY A 234 -18.66 -14.14 -10.26
N ALA A 235 -18.46 -13.24 -11.21
CA ALA A 235 -17.27 -12.40 -11.24
C ALA A 235 -17.27 -11.45 -10.03
N ILE A 236 -16.17 -11.42 -9.26
CA ILE A 236 -16.04 -10.48 -8.14
C ILE A 236 -15.84 -9.08 -8.72
N GLN A 237 -16.80 -8.18 -8.48
CA GLN A 237 -16.72 -6.79 -8.95
C GLN A 237 -15.95 -5.91 -7.95
N ALA A 238 -16.16 -6.12 -6.65
CA ALA A 238 -15.45 -5.38 -5.60
C ALA A 238 -15.36 -6.18 -4.29
N ALA A 239 -14.40 -5.80 -3.45
CA ALA A 239 -14.16 -6.40 -2.13
C ALA A 239 -13.96 -5.33 -1.04
N VAL A 240 -14.54 -5.56 0.14
CA VAL A 240 -14.31 -4.75 1.35
C VAL A 240 -13.72 -5.65 2.42
N ALA A 241 -12.55 -5.27 2.95
CA ALA A 241 -11.95 -5.93 4.10
C ALA A 241 -12.28 -5.17 5.39
N LEU A 242 -12.61 -5.88 6.47
CA LEU A 242 -12.94 -5.30 7.77
C LEU A 242 -11.90 -5.69 8.83
N GLU A 243 -11.26 -4.71 9.43
CA GLU A 243 -10.26 -4.86 10.49
C GLU A 243 -10.66 -4.02 11.71
N LEU A 244 -11.40 -4.61 12.65
CA LEU A 244 -11.92 -3.92 13.83
C LEU A 244 -11.19 -4.41 15.09
N SER A 245 -10.43 -3.49 15.69
CA SER A 245 -9.57 -3.74 16.86
C SER A 245 -10.30 -3.63 18.22
N SER A 246 -11.47 -2.98 18.27
CA SER A 246 -12.12 -2.56 19.52
C SER A 246 -13.66 -2.58 19.44
N ASP A 247 -14.32 -2.86 20.58
CA ASP A 247 -15.78 -2.78 20.78
C ASP A 247 -16.36 -1.36 20.63
N VAL A 248 -15.48 -0.35 20.62
CA VAL A 248 -15.77 1.08 20.41
C VAL A 248 -14.78 1.63 19.39
N VAL A 249 -15.30 2.15 18.29
CA VAL A 249 -14.52 2.76 17.20
C VAL A 249 -14.75 4.27 17.25
N THR A 250 -13.68 5.06 17.27
CA THR A 250 -13.76 6.54 17.23
C THR A 250 -13.61 7.09 15.82
N SER A 251 -12.86 6.40 14.96
CA SER A 251 -12.68 6.75 13.56
C SER A 251 -12.47 5.51 12.68
N LEU A 252 -12.87 5.62 11.42
CA LEU A 252 -12.63 4.60 10.39
C LEU A 252 -11.48 5.08 9.49
N ASP A 253 -10.35 4.38 9.54
CA ASP A 253 -9.22 4.63 8.66
C ASP A 253 -9.33 3.76 7.40
N VAL A 254 -9.12 4.35 6.23
CA VAL A 254 -9.17 3.62 4.96
C VAL A 254 -7.75 3.34 4.48
N ALA A 255 -7.40 2.06 4.39
CA ALA A 255 -6.19 1.62 3.71
C ALA A 255 -6.52 1.22 2.27
N VAL A 256 -5.79 1.81 1.32
CA VAL A 256 -5.98 1.64 -0.13
C VAL A 256 -4.71 1.15 -0.85
N GLU A 257 -3.58 1.08 -0.13
CA GLU A 257 -2.27 0.70 -0.66
C GLU A 257 -2.17 -0.80 -0.98
N GLY A 258 -2.08 -1.14 -2.27
CA GLY A 258 -2.01 -2.51 -2.77
C GLY A 258 -0.62 -2.99 -3.17
N LEU A 259 -0.54 -4.26 -3.59
CA LEU A 259 0.69 -4.87 -4.11
C LEU A 259 1.34 -4.01 -5.21
N ASN A 260 2.67 -3.89 -5.12
CA ASN A 260 3.51 -3.07 -6.01
C ASN A 260 3.16 -1.58 -6.04
N GLY A 261 2.30 -1.07 -5.14
CA GLY A 261 1.83 0.32 -5.16
C GLY A 261 0.61 0.55 -6.06
N GLN A 262 -0.12 -0.51 -6.43
CA GLN A 262 -1.45 -0.38 -7.02
C GLN A 262 -2.42 0.30 -6.02
N LEU A 263 -3.43 0.98 -6.56
CA LEU A 263 -4.51 1.62 -5.81
C LEU A 263 -5.87 1.17 -6.38
N PRO A 264 -6.94 1.10 -5.57
CA PRO A 264 -8.30 0.96 -6.07
C PRO A 264 -8.74 2.17 -6.89
N ASN A 265 -9.87 2.00 -7.59
CA ASN A 265 -10.58 3.09 -8.22
C ASN A 265 -10.96 4.19 -7.20
N LEU A 266 -10.76 5.44 -7.59
CA LEU A 266 -11.01 6.61 -6.75
C LEU A 266 -12.49 6.72 -6.34
N ASP A 267 -13.41 6.28 -7.21
CA ASP A 267 -14.85 6.31 -6.96
C ASP A 267 -15.26 5.54 -5.69
N LEU A 268 -14.64 4.36 -5.45
CA LEU A 268 -14.93 3.53 -4.29
C LEU A 268 -14.51 4.23 -2.98
N LEU A 269 -13.37 4.93 -3.00
CA LEU A 269 -12.89 5.74 -1.89
C LEU A 269 -13.78 6.98 -1.68
N ASN A 270 -14.15 7.68 -2.76
CA ASN A 270 -15.05 8.84 -2.72
C ASN A 270 -16.40 8.47 -2.10
N LEU A 271 -16.96 7.32 -2.47
CA LEU A 271 -18.23 6.83 -1.92
C LEU A 271 -18.10 6.59 -0.43
N PHE A 272 -17.07 5.86 0.00
CA PHE A 272 -16.87 5.58 1.42
C PHE A 272 -16.69 6.87 2.24
N GLN A 273 -15.91 7.83 1.73
CA GLN A 273 -15.74 9.13 2.38
C GLN A 273 -17.08 9.88 2.49
N THR A 274 -17.89 9.89 1.43
CA THR A 274 -19.21 10.52 1.40
C THR A 274 -20.20 9.83 2.35
N PHE A 275 -20.14 8.50 2.45
CA PHE A 275 -20.91 7.71 3.41
C PHE A 275 -20.54 8.07 4.85
N CYS A 276 -19.24 8.16 5.18
CA CYS A 276 -18.79 8.60 6.50
C CYS A 276 -19.25 10.03 6.83
N GLN A 277 -19.15 10.97 5.88
CA GLN A 277 -19.62 12.35 6.07
C GLN A 277 -21.13 12.40 6.34
N LYS A 278 -21.95 11.66 5.58
CA LYS A 278 -23.40 11.53 5.84
C LYS A 278 -23.71 10.90 7.19
N GLY A 279 -23.01 9.82 7.54
CA GLY A 279 -23.20 9.07 8.79
C GLY A 279 -22.63 9.74 10.04
N GLY A 280 -22.02 10.92 9.93
CA GLY A 280 -21.35 11.61 11.04
C GLY A 280 -20.10 10.88 11.56
N LEU A 281 -19.53 9.95 10.79
CA LEU A 281 -18.38 9.14 11.16
C LEU A 281 -17.07 9.84 10.76
N LEU A 282 -16.13 9.88 11.70
CA LEU A 282 -14.78 10.40 11.43
C LEU A 282 -14.02 9.43 10.51
N CYS A 283 -13.85 9.82 9.24
CA CYS A 283 -13.01 9.11 8.29
C CYS A 283 -11.57 9.64 8.35
N THR A 284 -10.58 8.75 8.41
CA THR A 284 -9.16 9.09 8.26
C THR A 284 -8.54 8.41 7.06
N LEU A 285 -7.45 9.00 6.57
CA LEU A 285 -6.51 8.39 5.63
C LEU A 285 -5.14 8.41 6.30
N GLN A 286 -4.44 7.28 6.36
CA GLN A 286 -3.14 7.17 7.03
C GLN A 286 -3.16 7.56 8.52
N GLY A 287 -4.30 7.40 9.19
CA GLY A 287 -4.53 7.86 10.56
C GLY A 287 -4.62 9.39 10.71
N LYS A 288 -4.64 10.15 9.61
CA LYS A 288 -4.84 11.61 9.62
C LYS A 288 -6.27 11.96 9.18
N LEU A 289 -6.88 12.90 9.88
CA LEU A 289 -8.16 13.50 9.50
C LEU A 289 -7.96 14.44 8.31
N GLN A 290 -8.91 14.48 7.38
CA GLN A 290 -8.88 15.48 6.31
C GLN A 290 -9.17 16.89 6.88
N PRO A 291 -8.45 17.94 6.45
CA PRO A 291 -8.73 19.30 6.87
C PRO A 291 -10.16 19.74 6.50
N GLN A 292 -10.87 20.29 7.48
CA GLN A 292 -12.16 20.96 7.25
C GLN A 292 -11.92 22.41 6.79
N ASP A 293 -11.03 23.13 7.46
CA ASP A 293 -10.64 24.50 7.12
C ASP A 293 -9.40 24.55 6.21
N TRP A 294 -9.61 24.99 4.97
CA TRP A 294 -8.54 25.21 3.98
C TRP A 294 -8.11 26.68 3.86
N THR A 295 -8.63 27.54 4.75
CA THR A 295 -8.34 28.98 4.85
C THR A 295 -7.17 29.28 5.78
N SER A 296 -6.83 28.35 6.69
CA SER A 296 -5.66 28.42 7.55
C SER A 296 -4.41 27.85 6.86
N LEU A 297 -3.21 28.16 7.38
CA LEU A 297 -1.97 27.54 6.90
C LEU A 297 -1.81 26.09 7.38
N ASP A 298 -2.49 25.70 8.46
CA ASP A 298 -2.43 24.33 8.99
C ASP A 298 -3.09 23.30 8.05
N GLY A 299 -4.17 23.68 7.36
CA GLY A 299 -4.89 22.82 6.40
C GLY A 299 -4.01 22.26 5.26
N PRO A 300 -3.37 23.10 4.43
CA PRO A 300 -2.48 22.60 3.37
C PRO A 300 -1.24 21.89 3.90
N LEU A 301 -0.77 22.18 5.12
CA LEU A 301 0.33 21.42 5.75
C LEU A 301 -0.11 20.00 6.13
N GLN A 302 -1.31 19.83 6.71
CA GLN A 302 -1.89 18.52 7.00
C GLN A 302 -2.19 17.74 5.72
N GLY A 303 -2.68 18.41 4.67
CA GLY A 303 -2.85 17.83 3.34
C GLY A 303 -1.53 17.32 2.74
N LEU A 304 -0.45 18.10 2.88
CA LEU A 304 0.89 17.70 2.42
C LEU A 304 1.47 16.54 3.26
N GLN A 305 1.31 16.55 4.59
CA GLN A 305 1.71 15.43 5.45
C GLN A 305 1.00 14.14 5.03
N THR A 306 -0.32 14.20 4.79
CA THR A 306 -1.12 13.06 4.35
C THR A 306 -0.69 12.57 2.96
N LEU A 307 -0.43 13.47 2.01
CA LEU A 307 0.06 13.13 0.67
C LEU A 307 1.45 12.46 0.73
N LEU A 308 2.37 12.95 1.57
CA LEU A 308 3.69 12.35 1.76
C LEU A 308 3.62 10.97 2.45
N LEU A 309 2.73 10.79 3.43
CA LEU A 309 2.47 9.49 4.06
C LEU A 309 1.95 8.47 3.02
N MET A 310 0.96 8.86 2.21
CA MET A 310 0.43 8.03 1.11
C MET A 310 1.52 7.61 0.12
N VAL A 311 2.38 8.56 -0.29
CA VAL A 311 3.50 8.32 -1.21
C VAL A 311 4.53 7.38 -0.59
N LEU A 312 4.88 7.55 0.68
CA LEU A 312 5.84 6.66 1.36
C LEU A 312 5.30 5.22 1.51
N ARG A 313 4.04 5.04 1.90
CA ARG A 313 3.44 3.69 1.94
C ARG A 313 3.32 3.07 0.56
N GLN A 314 2.81 3.79 -0.43
CA GLN A 314 2.66 3.26 -1.78
C GLN A 314 4.02 2.89 -2.38
N ALA A 315 5.06 3.68 -2.13
CA ALA A 315 6.42 3.41 -2.58
C ALA A 315 7.03 2.13 -1.99
N SER A 316 6.61 1.71 -0.79
CA SER A 316 7.02 0.44 -0.20
C SER A 316 6.54 -0.80 -0.97
N GLY A 317 5.51 -0.64 -1.83
CA GLY A 317 4.95 -1.72 -2.66
C GLY A 317 4.23 -2.84 -1.88
N ARG A 318 4.13 -2.73 -0.55
CA ARG A 318 3.56 -3.75 0.34
C ARG A 318 2.04 -3.60 0.40
N PRO A 319 1.26 -4.71 0.35
CA PRO A 319 -0.17 -4.65 0.62
C PRO A 319 -0.38 -4.36 2.11
N HIS A 320 -0.99 -3.21 2.44
CA HIS A 320 -1.16 -2.80 3.84
C HIS A 320 -2.37 -3.41 4.55
N GLY A 321 -3.21 -4.14 3.81
CA GLY A 321 -4.33 -4.95 4.29
C GLY A 321 -4.72 -5.97 3.21
N SER A 322 -5.65 -6.87 3.53
CA SER A 322 -6.03 -7.97 2.63
C SER A 322 -6.60 -7.50 1.27
N HIS A 323 -7.16 -6.28 1.19
CA HIS A 323 -7.57 -5.62 -0.06
C HIS A 323 -6.45 -5.55 -1.11
N GLY A 324 -5.19 -5.43 -0.69
CA GLY A 324 -4.04 -5.23 -1.56
C GLY A 324 -3.72 -6.41 -2.48
N LEU A 325 -4.33 -7.58 -2.22
CA LEU A 325 -4.25 -8.79 -3.03
C LEU A 325 -5.33 -8.82 -4.12
N PHE A 326 -6.55 -8.36 -3.82
CA PHE A 326 -7.69 -8.32 -4.76
C PHE A 326 -7.39 -7.47 -6.00
N LEU A 327 -6.67 -6.35 -5.82
CA LEU A 327 -6.26 -5.43 -6.90
C LEU A 327 -5.43 -6.14 -8.00
N ARG A 328 -4.65 -7.16 -7.63
CA ARG A 328 -3.89 -8.02 -8.57
C ARG A 328 -4.80 -8.67 -9.62
N TYR A 329 -5.99 -9.08 -9.20
CA TYR A 329 -7.00 -9.76 -10.01
C TYR A 329 -7.98 -8.76 -10.68
N ARG A 330 -7.68 -7.46 -10.62
CA ARG A 330 -8.53 -6.32 -11.07
C ARG A 330 -9.85 -6.18 -10.32
N VAL A 331 -9.96 -6.74 -9.12
CA VAL A 331 -11.09 -6.52 -8.23
C VAL A 331 -10.86 -5.22 -7.45
N GLU A 332 -11.78 -4.26 -7.53
CA GLU A 332 -11.67 -3.01 -6.77
C GLU A 332 -11.82 -3.28 -5.27
N ALA A 333 -10.85 -2.90 -4.45
CA ALA A 333 -10.87 -3.26 -3.03
C ALA A 333 -10.25 -2.23 -2.09
N LEU A 334 -10.83 -2.12 -0.89
CA LEU A 334 -10.32 -1.31 0.22
C LEU A 334 -10.39 -2.05 1.56
N THR A 335 -9.56 -1.66 2.52
CA THR A 335 -9.60 -2.15 3.91
C THR A 335 -10.06 -1.05 4.84
N LEU A 336 -11.06 -1.36 5.68
CA LEU A 336 -11.61 -0.46 6.69
C LEU A 336 -11.07 -0.83 8.07
N ARG A 337 -10.34 0.09 8.69
CA ARG A 337 -9.72 -0.07 10.01
C ARG A 337 -10.46 0.71 11.07
N GLY A 338 -11.00 -0.01 12.07
CA GLY A 338 -11.58 0.59 13.26
C GLY A 338 -10.49 1.02 14.23
N ILE A 339 -10.23 2.34 14.31
CA ILE A 339 -9.24 2.93 15.22
C ILE A 339 -9.94 3.51 16.45
N ASN A 340 -9.26 3.42 17.59
CA ASN A 340 -9.64 4.03 18.86
C ASN A 340 -8.41 4.74 19.43
N SER A 341 -8.22 6.02 19.07
CA SER A 341 -7.08 6.84 19.49
C SER A 341 -7.44 8.33 19.48
N PHE A 342 -6.91 9.09 20.44
CA PHE A 342 -7.41 10.42 20.78
C PHE A 342 -6.28 11.33 21.31
N ARG A 343 -5.68 12.20 20.47
CA ARG A 343 -4.87 13.38 20.88
C ARG A 343 -4.47 14.31 19.72
N GLN A 344 -3.88 15.47 20.06
CA GLN A 344 -3.74 16.66 19.20
C GLN A 344 -2.40 17.41 19.46
N TYR A 345 -1.66 17.77 18.39
CA TYR A 345 -0.62 18.85 18.30
C TYR A 345 0.63 18.77 19.24
N LYS A 346 1.77 19.49 19.09
CA LYS A 346 2.54 20.28 18.06
C LYS A 346 4.04 20.25 18.58
N TYR A 347 5.17 20.71 18.01
CA TYR A 347 5.72 21.72 17.05
C TYR A 347 7.20 21.27 16.77
N ASP A 348 8.12 21.82 15.94
CA ASP A 348 8.22 22.75 14.77
C ASP A 348 9.68 22.61 14.21
N LEU A 349 10.08 23.19 13.05
CA LEU A 349 11.38 22.86 12.38
C LEU A 349 12.11 24.03 11.66
N VAL A 350 13.40 24.21 11.97
CA VAL A 350 14.30 25.30 11.52
C VAL A 350 15.75 24.72 11.36
N ALA A 351 16.61 24.98 10.36
CA ALA A 351 16.58 25.74 9.09
C ALA A 351 17.61 25.16 8.07
N VAL A 352 17.94 25.87 6.96
CA VAL A 352 18.79 25.41 5.83
C VAL A 352 19.82 26.47 5.40
N GLY A 353 21.03 26.07 4.95
CA GLY A 353 22.13 26.97 4.51
C GLY A 353 22.77 26.65 3.14
N LYS A 354 22.91 27.68 2.27
CA LYS A 354 23.63 27.69 0.97
C LYS A 354 25.18 27.88 1.18
N VAL A 355 26.13 27.88 0.22
CA VAL A 355 26.15 28.49 -1.15
C VAL A 355 27.44 28.12 -1.97
N VAL A 356 27.36 28.01 -3.33
CA VAL A 356 28.33 28.40 -4.43
C VAL A 356 29.86 28.06 -4.32
N SER A 357 30.67 27.62 -5.31
CA SER A 357 30.62 27.01 -6.70
C SER A 357 32.02 26.37 -7.04
N THR A 358 32.63 26.11 -8.24
CA THR A 358 32.45 26.41 -9.70
C THR A 358 33.30 25.47 -10.65
N GLN A 359 33.18 25.66 -11.98
CA GLN A 359 34.03 25.38 -13.20
C GLN A 359 35.50 24.83 -13.11
N ALA A 360 36.09 24.11 -14.10
CA ALA A 360 35.62 23.50 -15.38
C ALA A 360 36.46 22.23 -15.86
N PRO A 361 36.79 21.96 -17.17
CA PRO A 361 36.65 20.65 -17.85
C PRO A 361 37.91 19.72 -17.76
N ASP A 362 37.94 18.43 -18.15
CA ASP A 362 37.71 17.88 -19.53
C ASP A 362 37.11 16.44 -19.60
N ARG A 363 37.10 15.79 -20.77
CA ARG A 363 35.88 15.16 -21.36
C ARG A 363 35.63 13.64 -21.26
N GLY A 364 36.52 12.79 -20.76
CA GLY A 364 36.36 11.32 -20.86
C GLY A 364 35.06 10.74 -20.25
N TRP A 365 34.80 11.06 -18.98
CA TRP A 365 33.65 10.62 -18.18
C TRP A 365 32.26 10.97 -18.75
N MET A 366 32.17 11.89 -19.71
CA MET A 366 30.88 12.36 -20.25
C MET A 366 30.11 11.25 -20.95
N ALA A 367 30.80 10.30 -21.60
CA ALA A 367 30.16 9.16 -22.26
C ALA A 367 29.56 8.18 -21.24
N LEU A 368 30.34 7.77 -20.22
CA LEU A 368 29.84 6.89 -19.14
C LEU A 368 28.66 7.54 -18.41
N LYS A 369 28.76 8.83 -18.09
CA LYS A 369 27.67 9.56 -17.43
C LYS A 369 26.42 9.63 -18.30
N LEU A 370 26.54 9.81 -19.61
CA LEU A 370 25.39 9.82 -20.52
C LEU A 370 24.69 8.46 -20.56
N VAL A 371 25.44 7.35 -20.61
CA VAL A 371 24.88 5.99 -20.51
C VAL A 371 24.19 5.77 -19.15
N ALA A 372 24.83 6.13 -18.05
CA ALA A 372 24.26 6.00 -16.70
C ALA A 372 23.00 6.86 -16.50
N LEU A 373 22.95 8.07 -17.07
CA LEU A 373 21.77 8.93 -17.04
C LEU A 373 20.62 8.40 -17.90
N ILE A 374 20.91 7.82 -19.08
CA ILE A 374 19.87 7.19 -19.93
C ILE A 374 19.31 5.94 -19.24
N TYR A 375 20.17 5.13 -18.62
CA TYR A 375 19.75 3.96 -17.85
C TYR A 375 18.89 4.35 -16.64
N LEU A 376 19.32 5.35 -15.86
CA LEU A 376 18.52 5.91 -14.76
C LEU A 376 17.18 6.47 -15.26
N ALA A 377 17.15 7.23 -16.35
CA ALA A 377 15.93 7.85 -16.87
C ALA A 377 14.92 6.79 -17.38
N LEU A 378 15.40 5.77 -18.10
CA LEU A 378 14.57 4.65 -18.54
C LEU A 378 14.00 3.88 -17.33
N GLN A 379 14.85 3.56 -16.35
CA GLN A 379 14.45 2.82 -15.17
C GLN A 379 13.45 3.62 -14.30
N LEU A 380 13.70 4.92 -14.06
CA LEU A 380 12.76 5.79 -13.36
C LEU A 380 11.43 5.91 -14.11
N GLY A 381 11.43 5.91 -15.44
CA GLY A 381 10.21 5.87 -16.25
C GLY A 381 9.42 4.58 -16.05
N CYS A 382 10.07 3.42 -16.16
CA CYS A 382 9.42 2.12 -15.95
C CYS A 382 8.92 1.94 -14.50
N ILE A 383 9.67 2.42 -13.52
CA ILE A 383 9.24 2.42 -12.12
C ILE A 383 8.06 3.38 -11.93
N ALA A 384 8.10 4.61 -12.46
CA ALA A 384 6.99 5.56 -12.29
C ALA A 384 5.68 5.09 -12.97
N LEU A 385 5.76 4.30 -14.03
CA LEU A 385 4.60 3.66 -14.69
C LEU A 385 4.00 2.48 -13.90
N THR A 386 4.72 1.92 -12.93
CA THR A 386 4.28 0.75 -12.13
C THR A 386 4.00 1.10 -10.67
N ASN A 387 4.85 1.96 -10.10
CA ASN A 387 4.73 2.57 -8.79
C ASN A 387 5.21 4.03 -8.88
N PHE A 388 4.28 4.94 -9.19
CA PHE A 388 4.56 6.38 -9.33
C PHE A 388 5.31 6.95 -8.11
N SER A 389 4.88 6.57 -6.91
CA SER A 389 5.42 7.08 -5.65
C SER A 389 6.86 6.64 -5.38
N LEU A 390 7.19 5.37 -5.66
CA LEU A 390 8.58 4.91 -5.65
C LEU A 390 9.41 5.63 -6.72
N GLY A 391 8.89 5.76 -7.93
CA GLY A 391 9.55 6.48 -9.03
C GLY A 391 9.84 7.95 -8.68
N PHE A 392 8.90 8.62 -8.01
CA PHE A 392 9.03 10.00 -7.55
C PHE A 392 10.06 10.16 -6.44
N LEU A 393 10.09 9.28 -5.45
CA LEU A 393 11.10 9.32 -4.38
C LEU A 393 12.51 9.07 -4.93
N LEU A 394 12.67 8.08 -5.81
CA LEU A 394 13.93 7.79 -6.50
C LEU A 394 14.36 8.93 -7.44
N ALA A 395 13.41 9.58 -8.13
CA ALA A 395 13.72 10.74 -8.98
C ALA A 395 14.18 11.94 -8.13
N THR A 396 13.46 12.25 -7.05
CA THR A 396 13.71 13.42 -6.18
C THR A 396 15.06 13.34 -5.45
N SER A 397 15.54 12.13 -5.17
CA SER A 397 16.87 11.93 -4.57
C SER A 397 17.97 11.74 -5.62
N MET A 398 17.80 10.80 -6.55
CA MET A 398 18.89 10.35 -7.43
C MET A 398 19.11 11.26 -8.64
N VAL A 399 18.10 12.00 -9.12
CA VAL A 399 18.32 12.90 -10.27
C VAL A 399 19.23 14.08 -9.91
N PRO A 400 19.08 14.78 -8.75
CA PRO A 400 20.08 15.74 -8.28
C PRO A 400 21.48 15.12 -8.12
N ALA A 401 21.58 13.91 -7.54
CA ALA A 401 22.85 13.22 -7.35
C ALA A 401 23.53 12.90 -8.68
N ALA A 402 22.81 12.24 -9.59
CA ALA A 402 23.28 11.88 -10.92
C ALA A 402 23.61 13.11 -11.78
N ALA A 403 22.88 14.22 -11.64
CA ALA A 403 23.19 15.49 -12.33
C ALA A 403 24.50 16.12 -11.82
N LEU A 404 24.73 16.11 -10.50
CA LEU A 404 25.92 16.68 -9.86
C LEU A 404 27.18 15.81 -10.01
N ALA A 405 27.07 14.48 -9.94
CA ALA A 405 28.18 13.53 -9.92
C ALA A 405 29.14 13.69 -11.13
N LYS A 406 30.38 14.11 -10.88
CA LYS A 406 31.45 14.33 -11.88
C LYS A 406 32.80 14.03 -11.22
N PRO A 407 33.84 13.58 -11.97
CA PRO A 407 35.15 13.28 -11.38
C PRO A 407 35.98 14.52 -10.99
N HIS A 408 35.56 15.69 -11.46
CA HIS A 408 36.15 17.00 -11.19
C HIS A 408 35.21 17.80 -10.28
N GLY A 409 35.70 18.18 -9.09
CA GLY A 409 34.95 18.85 -8.03
C GLY A 409 35.33 18.30 -6.64
N PRO A 410 34.61 18.68 -5.57
CA PRO A 410 34.85 18.18 -4.22
C PRO A 410 34.44 16.69 -4.12
N ARG A 411 35.38 15.79 -4.43
CA ARG A 411 35.14 14.33 -4.50
C ARG A 411 34.56 13.75 -3.22
N THR A 412 34.95 14.25 -2.05
CA THR A 412 34.37 13.87 -0.75
C THR A 412 32.89 14.22 -0.63
N LEU A 413 32.48 15.38 -1.12
CA LEU A 413 31.10 15.86 -1.08
C LEU A 413 30.23 15.08 -2.08
N TYR A 414 30.74 14.81 -3.29
CA TYR A 414 30.06 13.94 -4.25
C TYR A 414 30.00 12.47 -3.78
N ALA A 415 31.03 11.96 -3.10
CA ALA A 415 31.01 10.63 -2.51
C ALA A 415 29.99 10.55 -1.37
N ALA A 416 29.98 11.51 -0.45
CA ALA A 416 28.97 11.59 0.61
C ALA A 416 27.54 11.67 0.05
N LEU A 417 27.34 12.46 -1.01
CA LEU A 417 26.04 12.57 -1.68
C LEU A 417 25.64 11.26 -2.38
N LEU A 418 26.56 10.55 -3.04
CA LEU A 418 26.29 9.21 -3.59
C LEU A 418 26.03 8.16 -2.49
N VAL A 419 26.68 8.24 -1.31
CA VAL A 419 26.35 7.39 -0.16
C VAL A 419 24.93 7.69 0.33
N LEU A 420 24.58 8.96 0.51
CA LEU A 420 23.23 9.41 0.92
C LEU A 420 22.14 8.98 -0.08
N THR A 421 22.42 8.98 -1.39
CA THR A 421 21.50 8.46 -2.42
C THR A 421 21.82 7.01 -2.84
N SER A 422 22.39 6.20 -1.94
CA SER A 422 22.45 4.75 -2.11
C SER A 422 21.09 4.12 -1.84
N PRO A 423 20.75 2.96 -2.44
CA PRO A 423 19.46 2.30 -2.18
C PRO A 423 19.25 2.01 -0.68
N ALA A 424 20.33 1.66 0.02
CA ALA A 424 20.33 1.41 1.46
C ALA A 424 20.08 2.68 2.28
N ALA A 425 20.82 3.76 2.03
CA ALA A 425 20.65 5.02 2.76
C ALA A 425 19.29 5.67 2.46
N MET A 426 18.78 5.53 1.24
CA MET A 426 17.42 5.95 0.88
C MET A 426 16.36 5.17 1.67
N LEU A 427 16.47 3.84 1.72
CA LEU A 427 15.50 3.01 2.45
C LEU A 427 15.54 3.33 3.95
N LEU A 428 16.74 3.39 4.55
CA LEU A 428 16.94 3.80 5.94
C LEU A 428 16.36 5.20 6.21
N GLY A 429 16.69 6.20 5.38
CA GLY A 429 16.18 7.56 5.50
C GLY A 429 14.66 7.65 5.33
N SER A 430 14.07 6.81 4.48
CA SER A 430 12.61 6.73 4.32
C SER A 430 11.91 6.13 5.54
N LEU A 431 12.55 5.18 6.25
CA LEU A 431 12.04 4.63 7.51
C LEU A 431 12.07 5.66 8.65
N PHE A 432 13.14 6.45 8.75
CA PHE A 432 13.21 7.56 9.70
C PHE A 432 12.18 8.64 9.36
N LEU A 433 12.11 9.10 8.11
CA LEU A 433 11.13 10.10 7.67
C LEU A 433 9.68 9.63 7.90
N TRP A 434 9.39 8.36 7.62
CA TRP A 434 8.09 7.75 7.89
C TRP A 434 7.72 7.81 9.39
N ARG A 435 8.67 7.48 10.27
CA ARG A 435 8.47 7.46 11.73
C ARG A 435 8.34 8.87 12.34
N GLU A 436 9.09 9.85 11.83
CA GLU A 436 8.91 11.27 12.16
C GLU A 436 7.53 11.78 11.70
N LEU A 437 7.09 11.44 10.48
CA LEU A 437 5.75 11.78 9.97
C LEU A 437 4.60 11.10 10.74
N GLN A 438 4.89 9.98 11.42
CA GLN A 438 4.00 9.29 12.36
C GLN A 438 4.09 9.83 13.81
N GLU A 439 4.87 10.88 14.07
CA GLU A 439 5.09 11.45 15.41
C GLU A 439 5.66 10.43 16.44
N ALA A 440 6.39 9.42 15.94
CA ALA A 440 6.98 8.32 16.70
C ALA A 440 8.48 8.15 16.36
N PRO A 441 9.35 9.11 16.75
CA PRO A 441 10.77 9.13 16.38
C PRO A 441 11.54 7.91 16.91
N LEU A 442 12.52 7.45 16.13
CA LEU A 442 13.32 6.25 16.42
C LEU A 442 14.71 6.58 16.97
N SER A 443 15.26 5.70 17.80
CA SER A 443 16.71 5.64 18.01
C SER A 443 17.45 5.04 16.81
N LEU A 444 18.76 5.29 16.73
CA LEU A 444 19.62 4.73 15.67
C LEU A 444 19.68 3.20 15.67
N ALA A 445 19.53 2.56 16.84
CA ALA A 445 19.55 1.10 16.96
C ALA A 445 18.26 0.48 16.40
N GLU A 446 17.10 1.02 16.77
CA GLU A 446 15.78 0.58 16.27
C GLU A 446 15.66 0.84 14.76
N GLY A 447 16.15 1.99 14.28
CA GLY A 447 16.20 2.30 12.84
C GLY A 447 17.05 1.31 12.04
N TRP A 448 18.18 0.84 12.60
CA TRP A 448 19.00 -0.19 11.96
C TRP A 448 18.32 -1.57 11.96
N GLN A 449 17.66 -1.95 13.06
CA GLN A 449 16.86 -3.19 13.12
C GLN A 449 15.70 -3.17 12.12
N LEU A 450 14.94 -2.07 12.05
CA LEU A 450 13.84 -1.90 11.11
C LEU A 450 14.33 -1.87 9.65
N PHE A 451 15.53 -1.36 9.38
CA PHE A 451 16.16 -1.44 8.06
C PHE A 451 16.49 -2.89 7.65
N LEU A 452 17.10 -3.68 8.54
CA LEU A 452 17.37 -5.10 8.27
C LEU A 452 16.08 -5.89 8.09
N ALA A 453 15.07 -5.66 8.95
CA ALA A 453 13.75 -6.26 8.83
C ALA A 453 13.10 -5.91 7.48
N ALA A 454 13.07 -4.63 7.10
CA ALA A 454 12.47 -4.19 5.83
C ALA A 454 13.12 -4.83 4.59
N LEU A 455 14.45 -5.04 4.61
CA LEU A 455 15.16 -5.78 3.55
C LEU A 455 14.73 -7.26 3.50
N ALA A 456 14.79 -7.97 4.63
CA ALA A 456 14.40 -9.38 4.71
C ALA A 456 12.94 -9.58 4.30
N GLN A 457 12.03 -8.77 4.85
CA GLN A 457 10.60 -8.80 4.56
C GLN A 457 10.30 -8.38 3.10
N GLY A 458 11.19 -7.65 2.42
CA GLY A 458 11.08 -7.31 0.99
C GLY A 458 11.54 -8.46 0.06
N VAL A 459 12.61 -9.18 0.43
CA VAL A 459 12.99 -10.46 -0.21
C VAL A 459 11.87 -11.48 -0.04
N LEU A 460 11.28 -11.56 1.16
CA LEU A 460 10.16 -12.43 1.46
C LEU A 460 8.96 -12.13 0.57
N GLU A 461 8.53 -10.87 0.41
CA GLU A 461 7.37 -10.52 -0.44
C GLU A 461 7.60 -10.82 -1.92
N HIS A 462 8.84 -10.71 -2.40
CA HIS A 462 9.18 -11.18 -3.75
C HIS A 462 8.96 -12.70 -3.87
N HIS A 463 9.45 -13.49 -2.91
CA HIS A 463 9.29 -14.95 -2.92
C HIS A 463 7.86 -15.42 -2.57
N THR A 464 7.10 -14.66 -1.78
CA THR A 464 5.76 -15.08 -1.29
C THR A 464 4.61 -14.60 -2.17
N TYR A 465 4.69 -13.40 -2.76
CA TYR A 465 3.61 -12.83 -3.56
C TYR A 465 4.05 -12.40 -4.98
N GLY A 466 5.35 -12.50 -5.31
CA GLY A 466 5.89 -12.03 -6.59
C GLY A 466 6.10 -10.52 -6.65
N ALA A 467 6.21 -9.83 -5.51
CA ALA A 467 6.41 -8.38 -5.46
C ALA A 467 7.69 -7.95 -6.20
N LEU A 468 7.61 -6.91 -7.04
CA LEU A 468 8.69 -6.53 -7.96
C LEU A 468 9.72 -5.56 -7.36
N LEU A 469 9.49 -5.05 -6.14
CA LEU A 469 10.38 -4.08 -5.51
C LEU A 469 11.83 -4.58 -5.37
N PHE A 470 12.00 -5.79 -4.82
CA PHE A 470 13.33 -6.37 -4.59
C PHE A 470 14.15 -6.55 -5.88
N PRO A 471 13.66 -7.19 -6.97
CA PRO A 471 14.43 -7.28 -8.22
C PRO A 471 14.66 -5.92 -8.89
N LEU A 472 13.72 -4.97 -8.81
CA LEU A 472 13.92 -3.63 -9.38
C LEU A 472 15.05 -2.85 -8.68
N LEU A 473 15.14 -2.94 -7.36
CA LEU A 473 16.22 -2.31 -6.59
C LEU A 473 17.57 -3.02 -6.77
N SER A 474 17.59 -4.35 -6.74
CA SER A 474 18.83 -5.15 -6.78
C SER A 474 19.44 -5.32 -8.18
N LEU A 475 18.61 -5.57 -9.21
CA LEU A 475 19.09 -5.83 -10.57
C LEU A 475 19.08 -4.60 -11.48
N GLY A 476 18.30 -3.57 -11.16
CA GLY A 476 18.32 -2.30 -11.86
C GLY A 476 19.09 -1.22 -11.10
N LEU A 477 18.57 -0.85 -9.92
CA LEU A 477 18.92 0.43 -9.31
C LEU A 477 20.32 0.43 -8.67
N TYR A 478 20.71 -0.68 -8.05
CA TYR A 478 22.04 -0.84 -7.46
C TYR A 478 23.16 -0.86 -8.53
N PRO A 479 23.04 -1.60 -9.65
CA PRO A 479 23.93 -1.42 -10.81
C PRO A 479 23.96 0.02 -11.35
N CYS A 480 22.81 0.70 -11.46
CA CYS A 480 22.78 2.10 -11.88
C CYS A 480 23.58 3.01 -10.93
N TRP A 481 23.46 2.79 -9.62
CA TRP A 481 24.18 3.52 -8.58
C TRP A 481 25.70 3.29 -8.65
N LEU A 482 26.13 2.04 -8.88
CA LEU A 482 27.56 1.70 -9.09
C LEU A 482 28.17 2.40 -10.32
N LEU A 483 27.41 2.60 -11.40
CA LEU A 483 27.89 3.36 -12.56
C LEU A 483 28.23 4.83 -12.20
N PHE A 484 27.51 5.46 -11.27
CA PHE A 484 27.83 6.83 -10.85
C PHE A 484 29.10 6.92 -9.98
N TRP A 485 29.45 5.86 -9.24
CA TRP A 485 30.77 5.77 -8.59
C TRP A 485 31.92 5.66 -9.60
N ASN A 486 31.73 4.89 -10.67
CA ASN A 486 32.68 4.82 -11.78
C ASN A 486 32.81 6.17 -12.52
N VAL A 487 31.76 6.99 -12.58
CA VAL A 487 31.83 8.38 -13.07
C VAL A 487 32.60 9.29 -12.09
N LEU A 488 32.47 9.10 -10.78
CA LEU A 488 33.13 9.93 -9.77
C LEU A 488 34.64 9.64 -9.63
N PHE A 489 35.04 8.37 -9.73
CA PHE A 489 36.45 7.95 -9.65
C PHE A 489 37.12 7.78 -11.02
N TRP A 490 36.47 8.25 -12.09
CA TRP A 490 37.05 8.25 -13.44
C TRP A 490 38.38 9.01 -13.48
N LYS A 491 39.40 8.40 -14.08
CA LYS A 491 40.75 8.97 -14.27
C LYS A 491 40.88 9.66 -15.63
#